data_AF-A8XFG7-F1
#
_entry.id   AF-A8XFG7-F1
#
_cell.length_a   1.000
_cell.length_b   1.000
_cell.length_c   1.000
_cell.angle_alpha   90.00
_cell.angle_beta   90.00
_cell.angle_gamma   90.00
#
_symmetry.space_group_name_H-M   'P 1'
#
loop_
_entity.id
_entity.type
_entity.pdbx_description
1 polymer ?
#
loop_
_entity_poly.entity_id
_entity_poly.type
_entity_poly.pdbx_seq_one_letter_code
_entity_poly.pdbx_strand_id
1 'polypeptide(L)'
;MEPHVDGVYIGGVGNSGSDVVCVGVPALGVSSQTEIKVEKVQHTWTVKNFSHCYQEYLENFVYLQRGDEQLTWSIKIYPKGNGENNKDFVFLCLNRVINNNVKAGKIGFKSQFKLRTAENKDIEMRIHPNPSHSDYVSYIKRDVLFPQIMPRDMIIVHVEIDVAVETITTTNEPIQFEPINTEQQLVDDYQRLFCDELLTDFDINVNGRVIRAHKAVLAARSAVFNAMLTHQDTDEARTSVMYINDMDFDVIYEMVYYIYCGRCQKDITDMATALLIAADKYRIDELKNHCEKYLVENITVENACSLLIIGDIYTAAKLRRRAVQFILARPKNVTGTPGWDDILKCHPNLITDIFSQIERQSSTGATSSVSSLPGIPMDVPGVPGNNGPPPSGL
;
A
#
# COMPACT_ATOMS: atom_id res chain seq x y z
N MET A 1 48.15 -35.14 38.48
CA MET A 1 47.11 -35.94 37.81
C MET A 1 46.58 -35.09 36.68
N GLU A 2 47.22 -35.21 35.51
CA GLU A 2 46.62 -34.84 34.23
C GLU A 2 46.16 -36.12 33.56
N PRO A 3 45.14 -36.04 32.70
CA PRO A 3 45.26 -36.75 31.46
C PRO A 3 44.81 -35.95 30.23
N HIS A 4 45.64 -36.10 29.20
CA HIS A 4 45.38 -36.15 27.76
C HIS A 4 43.92 -36.26 27.31
N VAL A 5 43.58 -35.49 26.26
CA VAL A 5 42.49 -35.83 25.32
C VAL A 5 43.03 -35.71 23.89
N ASP A 6 43.04 -36.86 23.21
CA ASP A 6 43.35 -37.04 21.79
C ASP A 6 42.27 -36.42 20.90
N GLY A 7 42.69 -35.91 19.75
CA GLY A 7 41.79 -35.42 18.70
C GLY A 7 41.14 -36.55 17.90
N VAL A 8 39.95 -36.28 17.37
CA VAL A 8 39.45 -36.93 16.15
C VAL A 8 38.61 -35.92 15.37
N TYR A 9 39.04 -35.69 14.13
CA TYR A 9 38.31 -35.00 13.06
C TYR A 9 37.47 -36.04 12.32
N ILE A 10 36.16 -35.82 12.11
CA ILE A 10 35.43 -36.44 10.99
C ILE A 10 34.33 -35.47 10.52
N GLY A 11 34.35 -35.17 9.23
CA GLY A 11 33.46 -34.20 8.59
C GLY A 11 32.02 -34.67 8.39
N GLY A 12 31.14 -33.71 8.18
CA GLY A 12 29.76 -33.89 7.75
C GLY A 12 29.36 -32.75 6.82
N VAL A 13 29.14 -33.09 5.55
CA VAL A 13 28.60 -32.21 4.51
C VAL A 13 27.11 -32.02 4.79
N GLY A 14 26.63 -30.76 4.83
CA GLY A 14 25.23 -30.44 5.08
C GLY A 14 24.81 -29.15 4.38
N ASN A 15 24.14 -29.31 3.25
CA ASN A 15 23.30 -28.35 2.51
C ASN A 15 22.94 -27.04 3.24
N SER A 16 23.42 -25.90 2.72
CA SER A 16 22.87 -24.58 3.02
C SER A 16 21.95 -24.14 1.87
N GLY A 17 20.68 -24.52 1.95
CA GLY A 17 19.61 -23.83 1.22
C GLY A 17 19.39 -22.47 1.88
N SER A 18 19.75 -21.41 1.19
CA SER A 18 19.50 -20.04 1.61
C SER A 18 18.02 -19.70 1.43
N ASP A 19 17.21 -19.96 2.45
CA ASP A 19 15.90 -19.32 2.56
C ASP A 19 16.12 -17.85 2.93
N VAL A 20 15.99 -16.99 1.92
CA VAL A 20 15.86 -15.56 2.10
C VAL A 20 14.52 -15.33 2.80
N VAL A 21 14.54 -15.28 4.12
CA VAL A 21 13.40 -14.81 4.91
C VAL A 21 13.28 -13.32 4.61
N CYS A 22 12.34 -12.97 3.74
CA CYS A 22 11.82 -11.62 3.63
C CYS A 22 11.25 -11.25 5.01
N VAL A 23 12.03 -10.54 5.81
CA VAL A 23 11.54 -9.91 7.04
C VAL A 23 10.61 -8.80 6.60
N GLY A 24 9.31 -9.13 6.53
CA GLY A 24 8.28 -8.14 6.30
C GLY A 24 8.42 -7.05 7.35
N VAL A 25 8.57 -5.81 6.91
CA VAL A 25 8.49 -4.63 7.78
C VAL A 25 7.16 -4.74 8.52
N PRO A 26 7.13 -4.79 9.86
CA PRO A 26 5.87 -4.86 10.58
C PRO A 26 5.10 -3.59 10.24
N ALA A 27 3.93 -3.76 9.64
CA ALA A 27 2.99 -2.66 9.45
C ALA A 27 2.73 -2.06 10.83
N LEU A 28 3.28 -0.87 11.07
CA LEU A 28 3.04 -0.08 12.27
C LEU A 28 1.56 0.31 12.25
N GLY A 29 0.71 -0.55 12.81
CA GLY A 29 -0.73 -0.35 12.85
C GLY A 29 -1.05 0.89 13.65
N VAL A 30 -1.74 1.84 13.03
CA VAL A 30 -2.34 2.97 13.74
C VAL A 30 -3.41 2.39 14.67
N SER A 31 -3.24 2.62 15.97
CA SER A 31 -4.26 2.25 16.96
C SER A 31 -4.98 3.49 17.44
N SER A 32 -6.30 3.40 17.57
CA SER A 32 -7.13 4.46 18.12
C SER A 32 -7.86 3.92 19.35
N GLN A 33 -7.92 4.75 20.39
CA GLN A 33 -8.66 4.47 21.62
C GLN A 33 -9.66 5.61 21.84
N THR A 34 -10.94 5.27 22.06
CA THR A 34 -11.96 6.24 22.45
C THR A 34 -12.40 5.98 23.87
N GLU A 35 -12.37 7.02 24.70
CA GLU A 35 -12.84 7.03 26.08
C GLU A 35 -14.02 7.97 26.22
N ILE A 36 -15.13 7.47 26.77
CA ILE A 36 -16.27 8.29 27.18
C ILE A 36 -16.11 8.55 28.68
N LYS A 37 -15.79 9.79 29.06
CA LYS A 37 -15.72 10.18 30.46
C LYS A 37 -17.12 10.23 31.06
N VAL A 38 -17.25 9.66 32.25
CA VAL A 38 -18.51 9.57 32.99
C VAL A 38 -18.35 10.24 34.35
N GLU A 39 -19.21 11.20 34.65
CA GLU A 39 -19.36 11.77 35.99
C GLU A 39 -20.51 11.09 36.72
N LYS A 40 -20.28 10.73 37.99
CA LYS A 40 -21.26 10.03 38.81
C LYS A 40 -21.88 10.97 39.81
N VAL A 41 -23.21 10.99 39.87
CA VAL A 41 -23.95 11.66 40.94
C VAL A 41 -24.79 10.64 41.70
N GLN A 42 -24.79 10.76 43.02
CA GLN A 42 -25.56 9.89 43.90
C GLN A 42 -26.38 10.75 44.86
N HIS A 43 -27.61 10.32 45.13
CA HIS A 43 -28.46 10.98 46.11
C HIS A 43 -29.23 9.95 46.93
N THR A 44 -29.36 10.23 48.23
CA THR A 44 -30.07 9.37 49.18
C THR A 44 -31.23 10.15 49.77
N TRP A 45 -32.43 9.60 49.63
CA TRP A 45 -33.65 10.22 50.13
C TRP A 45 -34.41 9.27 51.05
N THR A 46 -34.52 9.66 52.32
CA THR A 46 -35.25 8.90 53.34
C THR A 46 -36.66 9.45 53.50
N VAL A 47 -37.65 8.56 53.42
CA VAL A 47 -39.06 8.88 53.68
C VAL A 47 -39.52 8.09 54.90
N LYS A 48 -39.85 8.80 55.97
CA LYS A 48 -40.41 8.24 57.21
C LYS A 48 -41.94 8.27 57.17
N ASN A 49 -42.57 7.38 57.94
CA ASN A 49 -44.02 7.21 58.00
C ASN A 49 -44.61 6.99 56.59
N PHE A 50 -43.95 6.17 55.78
CA PHE A 50 -44.24 6.03 54.35
C PHE A 50 -45.67 5.51 54.08
N SER A 51 -46.17 4.61 54.92
CA SER A 51 -47.54 4.08 54.83
C SER A 51 -48.62 5.14 55.00
N HIS A 52 -48.31 6.22 55.72
CA HIS A 52 -49.20 7.34 55.98
C HIS A 52 -49.19 8.41 54.86
N CYS A 53 -48.37 8.25 53.82
CA CYS A 53 -48.30 9.19 52.72
C CYS A 53 -49.66 9.29 51.99
N TYR A 54 -50.23 10.50 51.99
CA TYR A 54 -51.52 10.81 51.34
C TYR A 54 -51.35 11.59 50.03
N GLN A 55 -50.16 12.15 49.80
CA GLN A 55 -49.81 12.84 48.58
C GLN A 55 -49.86 11.87 47.39
N GLU A 56 -50.24 12.39 46.22
CA GLU A 56 -50.22 11.64 44.97
C GLU A 56 -48.79 11.19 44.64
N TYR A 57 -47.83 12.10 44.78
CA TYR A 57 -46.42 11.81 44.72
C TYR A 57 -45.61 12.67 45.68
N LEU A 58 -44.43 12.18 46.03
CA LEU A 58 -43.36 12.95 46.66
C LEU A 58 -42.34 13.28 45.59
N GLU A 59 -41.71 14.46 45.64
CA GLU A 59 -40.70 14.88 44.67
C GLU A 59 -39.45 15.45 45.37
N ASN A 60 -38.28 15.14 44.81
CA ASN A 60 -36.99 15.67 45.23
C ASN A 60 -36.09 15.85 43.99
N PHE A 61 -35.01 16.61 44.12
CA PHE A 61 -34.14 16.97 43.01
C PHE A 61 -32.69 16.58 43.25
N VAL A 62 -32.02 16.15 42.18
CA VAL A 62 -30.59 15.83 42.14
C VAL A 62 -29.92 16.79 41.17
N TYR A 63 -28.78 17.30 41.58
CA TYR A 63 -28.05 18.31 40.82
C TYR A 63 -26.62 17.84 40.53
N LEU A 64 -26.13 18.15 39.35
CA LEU A 64 -24.73 18.02 38.97
C LEU A 64 -24.25 19.36 38.41
N GLN A 65 -23.33 20.01 39.12
CA GLN A 65 -22.75 21.30 38.72
C GLN A 65 -21.57 21.06 37.76
N ARG A 66 -21.57 21.74 36.60
CA ARG A 66 -20.53 21.64 35.57
C ARG A 66 -20.16 23.05 35.09
N GLY A 67 -19.22 23.68 35.78
CA GLY A 67 -18.88 25.09 35.52
C GLY A 67 -20.11 25.97 35.69
N ASP A 68 -20.48 26.69 34.63
CA ASP A 68 -21.65 27.58 34.59
C ASP A 68 -22.99 26.84 34.32
N GLU A 69 -22.94 25.57 33.91
CA GLU A 69 -24.13 24.76 33.68
C GLU A 69 -24.48 23.89 34.90
N GLN A 70 -25.77 23.75 35.20
CA GLN A 70 -26.27 22.81 36.21
C GLN A 70 -27.26 21.84 35.57
N LEU A 71 -26.96 20.55 35.67
CA LEU A 71 -27.88 19.49 35.28
C LEU A 71 -28.77 19.14 36.47
N THR A 72 -30.07 19.00 36.21
CA THR A 72 -31.07 18.75 37.25
C THR A 72 -31.90 17.54 36.86
N TRP A 73 -32.13 16.65 37.82
CA TRP A 73 -33.08 15.54 37.71
C TRP A 73 -34.11 15.64 38.83
N SER A 74 -35.37 15.34 38.50
CA SER A 74 -36.46 15.15 39.44
C SER A 74 -36.63 13.65 39.73
N ILE A 75 -36.61 13.31 41.02
CA ILE A 75 -37.01 11.99 41.53
C ILE A 75 -38.45 12.12 42.04
N LYS A 76 -39.34 11.26 41.55
CA LYS A 76 -40.72 11.16 42.04
C LYS A 76 -41.00 9.80 42.64
N ILE A 77 -41.63 9.77 43.81
CA ILE A 77 -42.16 8.56 44.43
C ILE A 77 -43.68 8.64 44.34
N TYR A 78 -44.31 7.66 43.72
CA TYR A 78 -45.76 7.50 43.71
C TYR A 78 -46.14 6.36 44.66
N PRO A 79 -46.55 6.65 45.91
CA PRO A 79 -46.78 5.60 46.90
C PRO A 79 -48.00 4.73 46.55
N LYS A 80 -48.96 5.24 45.78
CA LYS A 80 -50.26 4.60 45.49
C LYS A 80 -50.52 4.48 43.98
N GLY A 81 -49.48 4.17 43.21
CA GLY A 81 -49.56 4.18 41.75
C GLY A 81 -49.54 5.58 41.15
N ASN A 82 -49.36 5.65 39.82
CA ASN A 82 -49.39 6.90 39.05
C ASN A 82 -50.58 6.95 38.07
N GLY A 83 -51.57 6.07 38.25
CA GLY A 83 -52.78 6.00 37.46
C GLY A 83 -53.81 5.04 38.07
N GLU A 84 -55.01 4.98 37.51
CA GLU A 84 -56.08 4.21 38.12
C GLU A 84 -55.84 2.70 38.14
N ASN A 85 -55.13 2.19 37.13
CA ASN A 85 -54.91 0.76 36.91
C ASN A 85 -53.71 0.17 37.65
N ASN A 86 -52.97 0.98 38.42
CA ASN A 86 -51.72 0.54 39.07
C ASN A 86 -51.59 1.00 40.53
N LYS A 87 -52.74 1.23 41.19
CA LYS A 87 -52.82 1.66 42.60
C LYS A 87 -52.15 0.71 43.60
N ASP A 88 -51.99 -0.55 43.22
CA ASP A 88 -51.36 -1.59 44.04
C ASP A 88 -49.83 -1.54 44.05
N PHE A 89 -49.23 -0.60 43.33
CA PHE A 89 -47.78 -0.48 43.18
C PHE A 89 -47.24 0.84 43.76
N VAL A 90 -45.98 0.80 44.18
CA VAL A 90 -45.14 1.98 44.41
C VAL A 90 -44.25 2.16 43.20
N PHE A 91 -44.19 3.38 42.65
CA PHE A 91 -43.28 3.74 41.56
C PHE A 91 -42.22 4.73 42.03
N LEU A 92 -40.99 4.52 41.56
CA LEU A 92 -39.89 5.49 41.59
C LEU A 92 -39.61 5.91 40.15
N CYS A 93 -39.73 7.21 39.87
CA CYS A 93 -39.49 7.77 38.56
C CYS A 93 -38.35 8.78 38.61
N LEU A 94 -37.47 8.74 37.61
CA LEU A 94 -36.44 9.76 37.39
C LEU A 94 -36.75 10.49 36.08
N ASN A 95 -36.63 11.81 36.11
CA ASN A 95 -36.82 12.68 34.96
C ASN A 95 -35.73 13.75 34.92
N ARG A 96 -35.06 13.93 33.78
CA ARG A 96 -34.21 15.09 33.54
C ARG A 96 -35.08 16.33 33.41
N VAL A 97 -34.77 17.35 34.19
CA VAL A 97 -35.43 18.67 34.10
C VAL A 97 -34.71 19.49 33.04
N ILE A 98 -35.43 19.89 32.00
CA ILE A 98 -34.89 20.68 30.89
C ILE A 98 -35.42 22.11 31.02
N ASN A 99 -34.52 23.08 31.22
CA ASN A 99 -34.88 24.50 31.20
C ASN A 99 -34.90 25.02 29.76
N ASN A 100 -36.02 25.63 29.35
CA ASN A 100 -36.28 26.08 27.97
C ASN A 100 -35.31 27.16 27.44
N ASN A 101 -34.44 27.73 28.29
CA ASN A 101 -33.53 28.84 27.93
C ASN A 101 -32.12 28.40 27.52
N VAL A 102 -31.77 27.11 27.62
CA VAL A 102 -30.47 26.59 27.20
C VAL A 102 -30.70 25.62 26.05
N LYS A 103 -29.95 25.76 24.94
CA LYS A 103 -29.92 24.75 23.87
C LYS A 103 -29.54 23.42 24.52
N ALA A 104 -30.54 22.57 24.78
CA ALA A 104 -30.33 21.32 25.48
C ALA A 104 -29.47 20.41 24.61
N GLY A 105 -28.16 20.38 24.88
CA GLY A 105 -27.31 19.31 24.39
C GLY A 105 -27.96 17.98 24.75
N LYS A 106 -28.00 17.05 23.79
CA LYS A 106 -28.37 15.66 24.09
C LYS A 106 -27.31 15.13 25.05
N ILE A 107 -27.67 14.97 26.32
CA ILE A 107 -26.79 14.38 27.34
C ILE A 107 -27.26 12.94 27.52
N GLY A 108 -26.37 12.00 27.25
CA GLY A 108 -26.58 10.60 27.58
C GLY A 108 -26.30 10.39 29.06
N PHE A 109 -27.20 9.71 29.76
CA PHE A 109 -26.97 9.25 31.11
C PHE A 109 -27.55 7.85 31.32
N LYS A 110 -26.98 7.11 32.26
CA LYS A 110 -27.55 5.88 32.81
C LYS A 110 -27.94 6.15 34.24
N SER A 111 -29.02 5.54 34.71
CA SER A 111 -29.49 5.72 36.08
C SER A 111 -30.01 4.42 36.68
N GLN A 112 -29.94 4.33 38.00
CA GLN A 112 -30.47 3.21 38.76
C GLN A 112 -31.04 3.70 40.10
N PHE A 113 -32.18 3.12 40.51
CA PHE A 113 -32.69 3.22 41.88
C PHE A 113 -32.31 1.97 42.68
N LYS A 114 -31.96 2.15 43.96
CA LYS A 114 -31.87 1.10 44.98
C LYS A 114 -32.77 1.51 46.15
N LEU A 115 -33.74 0.66 46.47
CA LEU A 115 -34.64 0.88 47.61
C LEU A 115 -34.12 0.09 48.81
N ARG A 116 -34.12 0.70 49.99
CA ARG A 116 -33.66 0.07 51.23
C ARG A 116 -34.64 0.24 52.38
N THR A 117 -34.64 -0.73 53.28
CA THR A 117 -35.31 -0.63 54.58
C THR A 117 -34.55 0.30 55.53
N ALA A 118 -35.12 0.55 56.71
CA ALA A 118 -34.45 1.31 57.77
C ALA A 118 -33.16 0.67 58.31
N GLU A 119 -32.98 -0.64 58.11
CA GLU A 119 -31.78 -1.40 58.45
C GLU A 119 -30.74 -1.40 57.31
N ASN A 120 -30.94 -0.59 56.26
CA ASN A 120 -30.14 -0.60 55.02
C ASN A 120 -30.18 -1.93 54.26
N LYS A 121 -31.22 -2.75 54.44
CA LYS A 121 -31.40 -3.96 53.63
C LYS A 121 -31.96 -3.58 52.26
N ASP A 122 -31.32 -4.03 51.19
CA ASP A 122 -31.78 -3.82 49.82
C ASP A 122 -33.12 -4.52 49.57
N ILE A 123 -34.03 -3.80 48.91
CA ILE A 123 -35.34 -4.26 48.45
C ILE A 123 -35.31 -4.26 46.93
N GLU A 124 -35.51 -5.43 46.35
CA GLU A 124 -35.51 -5.58 44.89
C GLU A 124 -36.77 -4.97 44.27
N MET A 125 -36.57 -4.06 43.32
CA MET A 125 -37.63 -3.45 42.53
C MET A 125 -37.54 -3.92 41.08
N ARG A 126 -38.67 -3.99 40.38
CA ARG A 126 -38.71 -4.27 38.95
C ARG A 126 -38.45 -3.00 38.15
N ILE A 127 -37.73 -3.12 37.04
CA ILE A 127 -37.48 -2.00 36.11
C ILE A 127 -38.53 -2.03 35.00
N HIS A 128 -39.10 -0.88 34.68
CA HIS A 128 -40.00 -0.75 33.53
C HIS A 128 -39.17 -0.63 32.24
N PRO A 129 -39.35 -1.50 31.23
CA PRO A 129 -38.45 -1.56 30.07
C PRO A 129 -38.56 -0.35 29.14
N ASN A 130 -39.76 0.21 28.98
CA ASN A 130 -40.03 1.35 28.09
C ASN A 130 -40.95 2.38 28.76
N PRO A 131 -40.46 3.18 29.70
CA PRO A 131 -41.27 4.23 30.32
C PRO A 131 -41.65 5.32 29.30
N SER A 132 -42.94 5.63 29.17
CA SER A 132 -43.45 6.59 28.16
C SER A 132 -43.29 8.06 28.55
N HIS A 133 -43.20 8.34 29.86
CA HIS A 133 -43.24 9.70 30.42
C HIS A 133 -42.12 9.96 31.44
N SER A 134 -41.13 9.06 31.52
CA SER A 134 -39.99 9.23 32.40
C SER A 134 -38.73 8.59 31.82
N ASP A 135 -37.56 9.10 32.19
CA ASP A 135 -36.29 8.58 31.70
C ASP A 135 -35.94 7.21 32.32
N TYR A 136 -36.36 7.00 33.57
CA TYR A 136 -36.18 5.73 34.27
C TYR A 136 -37.32 5.49 35.27
N VAL A 137 -37.85 4.27 35.30
CA VAL A 137 -38.93 3.88 36.22
C VAL A 137 -38.63 2.52 36.85
N SER A 138 -38.72 2.45 38.18
CA SER A 138 -38.73 1.20 38.94
C SER A 138 -40.00 1.10 39.78
N TYR A 139 -40.48 -0.12 40.01
CA TYR A 139 -41.73 -0.34 40.72
C TYR A 139 -41.72 -1.62 41.56
N ILE A 140 -42.55 -1.63 42.60
CA ILE A 140 -42.74 -2.78 43.49
C ILE A 140 -44.21 -2.83 43.93
N LYS A 141 -44.76 -4.03 44.12
CA LYS A 141 -46.11 -4.14 44.68
C LYS A 141 -46.12 -3.73 46.15
N ARG A 142 -47.19 -3.07 46.57
CA ARG A 142 -47.38 -2.58 47.94
C ARG A 142 -47.42 -3.73 48.94
N ASP A 143 -48.14 -4.79 48.65
CA ASP A 143 -48.23 -6.00 49.49
C ASP A 143 -46.87 -6.69 49.71
N VAL A 144 -45.94 -6.58 48.76
CA VAL A 144 -44.56 -7.06 48.88
C VAL A 144 -43.68 -6.09 49.66
N LEU A 145 -43.86 -4.77 49.47
CA LEU A 145 -43.04 -3.74 50.11
C LEU A 145 -43.34 -3.56 51.61
N PHE A 146 -44.61 -3.38 51.97
CA PHE A 146 -44.99 -2.97 53.33
C PHE A 146 -44.53 -3.94 54.42
N PRO A 147 -44.61 -5.27 54.26
CA PRO A 147 -44.07 -6.21 55.24
C PRO A 147 -42.57 -6.06 55.50
N GLN A 148 -41.81 -5.54 54.54
CA GLN A 148 -40.36 -5.40 54.64
C GLN A 148 -39.93 -4.11 55.35
N ILE A 149 -40.77 -3.08 55.35
CA ILE A 149 -40.44 -1.75 55.92
C ILE A 149 -41.08 -1.52 57.29
N MET A 150 -42.03 -2.38 57.69
CA MET A 150 -42.66 -2.37 59.01
C MET A 150 -41.79 -3.08 60.06
N PRO A 151 -41.83 -2.67 61.34
CA PRO A 151 -42.71 -1.65 61.93
C PRO A 151 -42.15 -0.21 61.86
N ARG A 152 -40.95 -0.01 61.30
CA ARG A 152 -40.30 1.32 61.27
C ARG A 152 -40.93 2.28 60.27
N ASP A 153 -41.71 1.77 59.32
CA ASP A 153 -42.45 2.50 58.29
C ASP A 153 -41.59 3.53 57.55
N MET A 154 -40.40 3.10 57.11
CA MET A 154 -39.43 3.99 56.48
C MET A 154 -38.81 3.31 55.27
N ILE A 155 -38.69 4.09 54.19
CA ILE A 155 -37.94 3.72 53.00
C ILE A 155 -36.75 4.65 52.81
N ILE A 156 -35.67 4.13 52.25
CA ILE A 156 -34.51 4.89 51.83
C ILE A 156 -34.32 4.64 50.33
N VAL A 157 -34.46 5.69 49.53
CA VAL A 157 -34.26 5.65 48.08
C VAL A 157 -32.86 6.17 47.77
N HIS A 158 -32.01 5.31 47.23
CA HIS A 158 -30.75 5.71 46.64
C HIS A 158 -30.92 5.80 45.13
N VAL A 159 -30.46 6.90 44.54
CA VAL A 159 -30.33 7.04 43.08
C VAL A 159 -28.86 7.21 42.73
N GLU A 160 -28.45 6.52 41.67
CA GLU A 160 -27.14 6.65 41.05
C GLU A 160 -27.38 7.07 39.59
N ILE A 161 -26.71 8.13 39.14
CA ILE A 161 -26.80 8.64 37.77
C ILE A 161 -25.37 8.80 37.24
N ASP A 162 -25.08 8.08 36.17
CA ASP A 162 -23.82 8.08 35.44
C ASP A 162 -24.02 8.93 34.17
N VAL A 163 -23.44 10.12 34.15
CA VAL A 163 -23.61 11.12 33.09
C VAL A 163 -22.41 11.08 32.15
N ALA A 164 -22.63 10.86 30.85
CA ALA A 164 -21.58 10.96 29.84
C ALA A 164 -21.27 12.44 29.57
N VAL A 165 -20.06 12.87 29.93
CA VAL A 165 -19.69 14.30 29.94
C VAL A 165 -18.78 14.72 28.81
N GLU A 166 -17.89 13.83 28.37
CA GLU A 166 -16.88 14.10 27.33
C GLU A 166 -16.58 12.80 26.59
N THR A 167 -16.33 12.88 25.29
CA THR A 167 -15.84 11.76 24.47
C THR A 167 -14.51 12.16 23.89
N ILE A 168 -13.44 11.47 24.28
CA ILE A 168 -12.08 11.73 23.80
C ILE A 168 -11.67 10.55 22.94
N THR A 169 -11.31 10.84 21.70
CA THR A 169 -10.67 9.85 20.82
C THR A 169 -9.21 10.22 20.69
N THR A 170 -8.34 9.34 21.17
CA THR A 170 -6.89 9.46 21.02
C THR A 170 -6.44 8.51 19.93
N THR A 171 -5.82 9.06 18.89
CA THR A 171 -5.17 8.29 17.83
C THR A 171 -3.68 8.30 18.10
N ASN A 172 -3.10 7.12 18.31
CA ASN A 172 -1.67 6.98 18.48
C ASN A 172 -1.06 6.79 17.10
N GLU A 173 -0.58 7.89 16.51
CA GLU A 173 0.28 7.84 15.34
C GLU A 173 1.71 7.55 15.81
N PRO A 174 2.37 6.49 15.32
CA PRO A 174 3.78 6.29 15.59
C PRO A 174 4.57 7.46 15.00
N ILE A 175 5.53 7.99 15.76
CA ILE A 175 6.46 9.00 15.26
C ILE A 175 7.21 8.38 14.08
N GLN A 176 6.85 8.76 12.86
CA GLN A 176 7.55 8.34 11.66
C GLN A 176 8.85 9.14 11.60
N PHE A 177 9.97 8.48 11.90
CA PHE A 177 11.25 8.98 11.42
C PHE A 177 11.25 8.79 9.90
N GLU A 178 11.47 9.87 9.16
CA GLU A 178 11.77 9.76 7.72
C GLU A 178 12.89 8.72 7.57
N PRO A 179 12.64 7.61 6.85
CA PRO A 179 13.67 6.61 6.68
C PRO A 179 14.86 7.29 5.99
N ILE A 180 16.01 7.31 6.65
CA ILE A 180 17.25 7.76 6.02
C ILE A 180 17.43 6.83 4.81
N ASN A 181 17.33 7.41 3.61
CA ASN A 181 17.55 6.66 2.38
C ASN A 181 19.06 6.45 2.22
N THR A 182 19.56 5.42 2.93
CA THR A 182 20.98 5.05 2.97
C THR A 182 21.51 4.70 1.58
N GLU A 183 20.66 4.14 0.70
CA GLU A 183 21.01 3.87 -0.69
C GLU A 183 21.25 5.17 -1.48
N GLN A 184 20.38 6.17 -1.30
CA GLN A 184 20.56 7.48 -1.93
C GLN A 184 21.84 8.17 -1.43
N GLN A 185 22.08 8.13 -0.11
CA GLN A 185 23.29 8.71 0.47
C GLN A 185 24.56 8.06 -0.10
N LEU A 186 24.58 6.74 -0.27
CA LEU A 186 25.69 6.02 -0.87
C LEU A 186 25.95 6.47 -2.33
N VAL A 187 24.88 6.62 -3.12
CA VAL A 187 24.97 7.12 -4.50
C VAL A 187 25.57 8.53 -4.54
N ASP A 188 25.13 9.41 -3.65
CA ASP A 188 25.61 10.80 -3.56
C ASP A 188 27.08 10.86 -3.11
N ASP A 189 27.50 9.98 -2.20
CA ASP A 189 28.89 9.91 -1.74
C ASP A 189 29.83 9.40 -2.84
N TYR A 190 29.41 8.41 -3.64
CA TYR A 190 30.17 7.96 -4.81
C TYR A 190 30.23 9.02 -5.92
N GLN A 191 29.13 9.76 -6.14
CA GLN A 191 29.13 10.89 -7.05
C GLN A 191 30.15 11.94 -6.61
N ARG A 192 30.22 12.23 -5.29
CA ARG A 192 31.21 13.16 -4.72
C ARG A 192 32.64 12.67 -4.95
N LEU A 193 32.93 11.37 -4.75
CA LEU A 193 34.26 10.80 -5.03
C LEU A 193 34.73 11.11 -6.47
N PHE A 194 33.82 11.04 -7.44
CA PHE A 194 34.14 11.32 -8.84
C PHE A 194 34.24 12.83 -9.13
N CYS A 195 33.25 13.62 -8.72
CA CYS A 195 33.19 15.05 -9.04
C CYS A 195 34.29 15.87 -8.37
N ASP A 196 34.64 15.51 -7.13
CA ASP A 196 35.66 16.22 -6.35
C ASP A 196 37.06 15.62 -6.56
N GLU A 197 37.21 14.61 -7.43
CA GLU A 197 38.46 13.91 -7.72
C GLU A 197 39.20 13.41 -6.46
N LEU A 198 38.45 12.97 -5.45
CA LEU A 198 39.01 12.58 -4.15
C LEU A 198 39.75 11.25 -4.26
N LEU A 199 41.05 11.22 -3.94
CA LEU A 199 41.85 9.98 -3.84
C LEU A 199 41.87 9.12 -5.13
N THR A 200 41.77 9.75 -6.29
CA THR A 200 41.83 9.07 -7.59
C THR A 200 43.20 8.41 -7.83
N ASP A 201 43.19 7.21 -8.42
CA ASP A 201 44.39 6.39 -8.68
C ASP A 201 44.52 5.92 -10.14
N PHE A 202 43.68 6.46 -11.04
CA PHE A 202 43.66 6.12 -12.46
C PHE A 202 43.25 7.30 -13.34
N ASP A 203 43.95 7.50 -14.45
CA ASP A 203 43.68 8.57 -15.42
C ASP A 203 43.17 7.98 -16.75
N ILE A 204 42.02 8.46 -17.22
CA ILE A 204 41.49 8.15 -18.55
C ILE A 204 41.70 9.39 -19.43
N ASN A 205 42.67 9.31 -20.35
CA ASN A 205 42.96 10.37 -21.30
C ASN A 205 42.12 10.18 -22.58
N VAL A 206 41.18 11.09 -22.81
CA VAL A 206 40.32 11.10 -23.99
C VAL A 206 40.68 12.30 -24.86
N ASN A 207 41.31 12.05 -26.01
CA ASN A 207 41.74 13.09 -26.96
C ASN A 207 42.51 14.26 -26.30
N GLY A 208 43.39 13.96 -25.33
CA GLY A 208 44.20 14.95 -24.62
C GLY A 208 43.56 15.56 -23.38
N ARG A 209 42.30 15.26 -23.07
CA ARG A 209 41.60 15.67 -21.84
C ARG A 209 41.55 14.50 -20.87
N VAL A 210 41.81 14.75 -19.59
CA VAL A 210 41.91 13.69 -18.57
C VAL A 210 40.66 13.62 -17.71
N ILE A 211 40.17 12.40 -17.48
CA ILE A 211 39.14 12.06 -16.49
C ILE A 211 39.83 11.26 -15.39
N ARG A 212 39.83 11.78 -14.16
CA ARG A 212 40.39 11.07 -13.01
C ARG A 212 39.36 10.14 -12.39
N ALA A 213 39.78 8.93 -12.08
CA ALA A 213 38.88 7.87 -11.62
C ALA A 213 39.58 6.94 -10.63
N HIS A 214 38.85 5.91 -10.20
CA HIS A 214 39.27 4.95 -9.21
C HIS A 214 39.25 3.54 -9.82
N LYS A 215 40.39 2.85 -9.80
CA LYS A 215 40.53 1.49 -10.34
C LYS A 215 39.49 0.55 -9.76
N ALA A 216 39.31 0.59 -8.44
CA ALA A 216 38.39 -0.28 -7.73
C ALA A 216 36.93 -0.10 -8.17
N VAL A 217 36.48 1.15 -8.37
CA VAL A 217 35.10 1.44 -8.78
C VAL A 217 34.87 1.02 -10.23
N LEU A 218 35.81 1.35 -11.13
CA LEU A 218 35.75 0.96 -12.54
C LEU A 218 35.72 -0.57 -12.69
N ALA A 219 36.61 -1.28 -12.01
CA ALA A 219 36.69 -2.74 -12.04
C ALA A 219 35.42 -3.41 -11.46
N ALA A 220 34.84 -2.86 -10.39
CA ALA A 220 33.63 -3.43 -9.80
C ALA A 220 32.40 -3.31 -10.71
N ARG A 221 32.36 -2.30 -11.59
CA ARG A 221 31.17 -1.95 -12.38
C ARG A 221 31.29 -2.27 -13.88
N SER A 222 32.46 -2.73 -14.32
CA SER A 222 32.70 -3.12 -15.72
C SER A 222 33.65 -4.30 -15.78
N ALA A 223 33.20 -5.38 -16.42
CA ALA A 223 34.03 -6.56 -16.63
C ALA A 223 35.27 -6.26 -17.50
N VAL A 224 35.18 -5.30 -18.41
CA VAL A 224 36.28 -4.88 -19.29
C VAL A 224 37.32 -4.10 -18.49
N PHE A 225 36.92 -3.13 -17.67
CA PHE A 225 37.84 -2.43 -16.78
C PHE A 225 38.45 -3.39 -15.76
N ASN A 226 37.68 -4.35 -15.22
CA ASN A 226 38.22 -5.35 -14.31
C ASN A 226 39.34 -6.17 -14.94
N ALA A 227 39.10 -6.73 -16.13
CA ALA A 227 40.12 -7.49 -16.85
C ALA A 227 41.35 -6.62 -17.14
N MET A 228 41.14 -5.41 -17.69
CA MET A 228 42.21 -4.48 -18.03
C MET A 228 43.10 -4.13 -16.81
N LEU A 229 42.50 -3.89 -15.65
CA LEU A 229 43.20 -3.40 -14.46
C LEU A 229 43.79 -4.51 -13.57
N THR A 230 43.30 -5.76 -13.68
CA THR A 230 43.78 -6.88 -12.86
C THR A 230 44.85 -7.73 -13.54
N HIS A 231 44.93 -7.71 -14.86
CA HIS A 231 46.00 -8.39 -15.60
C HIS A 231 47.29 -7.55 -15.57
N GLN A 232 48.35 -8.08 -14.95
CA GLN A 232 49.63 -7.37 -14.72
C GLN A 232 50.40 -7.04 -16.01
N ASP A 233 50.03 -7.67 -17.13
CA ASP A 233 50.69 -7.49 -18.43
C ASP A 233 50.11 -6.36 -19.28
N THR A 234 49.09 -5.63 -18.78
CA THR A 234 48.53 -4.46 -19.49
C THR A 234 49.30 -3.18 -19.17
N ASP A 235 49.46 -2.33 -20.18
CA ASP A 235 50.11 -1.03 -19.96
C ASP A 235 49.28 -0.14 -19.05
N GLU A 236 47.96 -0.25 -19.08
CA GLU A 236 47.02 0.50 -18.24
C GLU A 236 47.16 0.12 -16.76
N ALA A 237 47.31 -1.16 -16.43
CA ALA A 237 47.53 -1.59 -15.04
C ALA A 237 48.88 -1.07 -14.50
N ARG A 238 49.92 -1.07 -15.35
CA ARG A 238 51.28 -0.64 -14.98
C ARG A 238 51.44 0.87 -14.89
N THR A 239 50.89 1.61 -15.85
CA THR A 239 51.05 3.07 -15.95
C THR A 239 49.98 3.83 -15.20
N SER A 240 48.86 3.17 -14.85
CA SER A 240 47.67 3.81 -14.29
C SER A 240 47.05 4.88 -15.21
N VAL A 241 47.30 4.78 -16.52
CA VAL A 241 46.74 5.67 -17.55
C VAL A 241 46.16 4.84 -18.69
N MET A 242 44.95 5.19 -19.11
CA MET A 242 44.31 4.66 -20.32
C MET A 242 44.15 5.76 -21.36
N TYR A 243 44.33 5.44 -22.64
CA TYR A 243 44.10 6.36 -23.75
C TYR A 243 42.89 5.93 -24.59
N ILE A 244 41.97 6.87 -24.84
CA ILE A 244 40.80 6.70 -25.69
C ILE A 244 40.82 7.79 -26.76
N ASN A 245 40.98 7.39 -28.01
CA ASN A 245 41.07 8.34 -29.14
C ASN A 245 39.92 8.17 -30.16
N ASP A 246 39.07 7.16 -29.98
CA ASP A 246 38.00 6.78 -30.90
C ASP A 246 36.60 7.24 -30.44
N MET A 247 36.49 7.97 -29.33
CA MET A 247 35.23 8.46 -28.77
C MET A 247 35.34 9.88 -28.23
N ASP A 248 34.21 10.58 -28.24
CA ASP A 248 34.11 11.94 -27.71
C ASP A 248 34.27 11.97 -26.18
N PHE A 249 34.92 13.02 -25.68
CA PHE A 249 35.15 13.20 -24.24
C PHE A 249 33.85 13.15 -23.45
N ASP A 250 32.80 13.85 -23.91
CA ASP A 250 31.54 13.93 -23.19
C ASP A 250 30.87 12.56 -23.04
N VAL A 251 30.99 11.68 -24.05
CA VAL A 251 30.45 10.32 -24.01
C VAL A 251 31.18 9.47 -22.95
N ILE A 252 32.50 9.53 -22.92
CA ILE A 252 33.30 8.78 -21.94
C ILE A 252 33.08 9.33 -20.54
N TYR A 253 33.03 10.66 -20.39
CA TYR A 253 32.74 11.29 -19.10
C TYR A 253 31.39 10.84 -18.56
N GLU A 254 30.35 10.85 -19.38
CA GLU A 254 29.01 10.41 -19.00
C GLU A 254 28.97 8.93 -18.61
N MET A 255 29.68 8.08 -19.36
CA MET A 255 29.82 6.66 -19.05
C MET A 255 30.52 6.44 -17.69
N VAL A 256 31.62 7.14 -17.43
CA VAL A 256 32.34 7.04 -16.15
C VAL A 256 31.49 7.60 -15.02
N TYR A 257 30.82 8.74 -15.21
CA TYR A 257 29.89 9.29 -14.23
C TYR A 257 28.78 8.27 -13.85
N TYR A 258 28.20 7.59 -14.85
CA TYR A 258 27.22 6.54 -14.62
C TYR A 258 27.78 5.35 -13.82
N ILE A 259 29.06 4.98 -14.03
CA ILE A 259 29.71 3.92 -13.24
C ILE A 259 29.65 4.23 -11.73
N TYR A 260 29.83 5.50 -11.33
CA TYR A 260 29.84 5.89 -9.92
C TYR A 260 28.45 5.90 -9.27
N CYS A 261 27.45 6.43 -9.95
CA CYS A 261 26.17 6.76 -9.31
C CYS A 261 24.94 6.10 -9.96
N GLY A 262 25.12 5.36 -11.06
CA GLY A 262 24.02 4.72 -11.81
C GLY A 262 23.07 5.69 -12.49
N ARG A 263 23.50 6.95 -12.69
CA ARG A 263 22.71 8.03 -13.30
C ARG A 263 23.55 8.75 -14.35
N CYS A 264 22.89 9.32 -15.36
CA CYS A 264 23.50 10.29 -16.25
C CYS A 264 23.33 11.69 -15.64
N GLN A 265 24.39 12.50 -15.64
CA GLN A 265 24.40 13.91 -15.28
C GLN A 265 23.76 14.77 -16.36
N LYS A 266 24.05 14.49 -17.64
CA LYS A 266 23.55 15.26 -18.78
C LYS A 266 22.36 14.57 -19.42
N ASP A 267 21.57 15.36 -20.16
CA ASP A 267 20.60 14.81 -21.09
C ASP A 267 21.35 14.03 -22.18
N ILE A 268 21.02 12.75 -22.32
CA ILE A 268 21.67 11.86 -23.28
C ILE A 268 21.16 12.05 -24.71
N THR A 269 20.19 12.92 -24.95
CA THR A 269 19.52 13.10 -26.25
C THR A 269 20.49 13.11 -27.44
N ASP A 270 21.52 13.95 -27.40
CA ASP A 270 22.45 14.12 -28.52
C ASP A 270 23.57 13.06 -28.56
N MET A 271 23.73 12.27 -27.49
CA MET A 271 24.84 11.32 -27.33
C MET A 271 24.38 9.86 -27.13
N ALA A 272 23.08 9.58 -27.07
CA ALA A 272 22.53 8.29 -26.67
C ALA A 272 23.06 7.12 -27.50
N THR A 273 23.22 7.33 -28.81
CA THR A 273 23.82 6.34 -29.71
C THR A 273 25.29 6.09 -29.36
N ALA A 274 26.10 7.13 -29.24
CA ALA A 274 27.52 7.00 -28.91
C ALA A 274 27.73 6.40 -27.50
N LEU A 275 26.87 6.77 -26.55
CA LEU A 275 26.87 6.26 -25.20
C LEU A 275 26.45 4.79 -25.14
N LEU A 276 25.50 4.34 -25.96
CA LEU A 276 25.17 2.92 -26.12
C LEU A 276 26.39 2.13 -26.62
N ILE A 277 27.11 2.66 -27.61
CA ILE A 277 28.32 2.04 -28.17
C ILE A 277 29.42 1.92 -27.10
N ALA A 278 29.64 3.00 -26.34
CA ALA A 278 30.59 3.00 -25.23
C ALA A 278 30.19 1.98 -24.15
N ALA A 279 28.91 1.98 -23.74
CA ALA A 279 28.40 1.04 -22.75
C ALA A 279 28.56 -0.42 -23.18
N ASP A 280 28.34 -0.74 -24.46
CA ASP A 280 28.58 -2.08 -25.00
C ASP A 280 30.07 -2.44 -25.02
N LYS A 281 30.93 -1.52 -25.49
CA LYS A 281 32.40 -1.68 -25.55
C LYS A 281 32.99 -1.99 -24.16
N TYR A 282 32.50 -1.32 -23.12
CA TYR A 282 32.96 -1.52 -21.75
C TYR A 282 32.08 -2.47 -20.91
N ARG A 283 31.11 -3.15 -21.53
CA ARG A 283 30.20 -4.12 -20.88
C ARG A 283 29.50 -3.57 -19.63
N ILE A 284 28.85 -2.41 -19.78
CA ILE A 284 28.02 -1.76 -18.76
C ILE A 284 26.55 -1.93 -19.17
N ASP A 285 26.01 -3.13 -18.92
CA ASP A 285 24.72 -3.55 -19.45
C ASP A 285 23.56 -2.65 -18.98
N GLU A 286 23.61 -2.12 -17.75
CA GLU A 286 22.56 -1.24 -17.24
C GLU A 286 22.52 0.09 -18.03
N LEU A 287 23.68 0.68 -18.33
CA LEU A 287 23.77 1.90 -19.13
C LEU A 287 23.37 1.66 -20.59
N LYS A 288 23.77 0.51 -21.15
CA LYS A 288 23.37 0.10 -22.50
C LYS A 288 21.84 0.00 -22.59
N ASN A 289 21.20 -0.66 -21.62
CA ASN A 289 19.75 -0.78 -21.54
C ASN A 289 19.07 0.59 -21.35
N HIS A 290 19.67 1.49 -20.58
CA HIS A 290 19.17 2.85 -20.38
C HIS A 290 19.14 3.63 -21.71
N CYS A 291 20.26 3.60 -22.46
CA CYS A 291 20.34 4.22 -23.79
C CYS A 291 19.39 3.54 -24.78
N GLU A 292 19.30 2.21 -24.76
CA GLU A 292 18.40 1.43 -25.61
C GLU A 292 16.93 1.87 -25.42
N LYS A 293 16.50 2.04 -24.17
CA LYS A 293 15.14 2.51 -23.85
C LYS A 293 14.88 3.89 -24.43
N TYR A 294 15.81 4.83 -24.23
CA TYR A 294 15.67 6.19 -24.76
C TYR A 294 15.56 6.19 -26.29
N LEU A 295 16.40 5.43 -26.98
CA LEU A 295 16.39 5.34 -28.45
C LEU A 295 15.12 4.67 -28.98
N VAL A 296 14.58 3.67 -28.27
CA VAL A 296 13.30 3.01 -28.59
C VAL A 296 12.11 3.98 -28.53
N GLU A 297 12.13 4.90 -27.57
CA GLU A 297 11.07 5.90 -27.37
C GLU A 297 11.16 7.05 -28.39
N ASN A 298 12.36 7.33 -28.92
CA ASN A 298 12.64 8.47 -29.81
C ASN A 298 12.98 8.06 -31.27
N ILE A 299 12.37 6.97 -31.77
CA ILE A 299 12.52 6.58 -33.17
C ILE A 299 11.74 7.53 -34.09
N THR A 300 12.42 8.07 -35.10
CA THR A 300 11.89 8.90 -36.18
C THR A 300 12.09 8.22 -37.54
N VAL A 301 11.53 8.79 -38.60
CA VAL A 301 11.70 8.26 -39.97
C VAL A 301 13.16 8.34 -40.41
N GLU A 302 13.83 9.42 -40.02
CA GLU A 302 15.20 9.75 -40.41
C GLU A 302 16.23 8.86 -39.71
N ASN A 303 15.97 8.44 -38.46
CA ASN A 303 16.90 7.64 -37.66
C ASN A 303 16.56 6.14 -37.60
N ALA A 304 15.39 5.70 -38.07
CA ALA A 304 14.95 4.30 -37.94
C ALA A 304 15.94 3.29 -38.54
N CYS A 305 16.50 3.59 -39.70
CA CYS A 305 17.46 2.71 -40.38
C CYS A 305 18.81 2.64 -39.65
N SER A 306 19.35 3.77 -39.20
CA SER A 306 20.59 3.79 -38.45
C SER A 306 20.44 3.07 -37.10
N LEU A 307 19.33 3.29 -36.39
CA LEU A 307 19.03 2.61 -35.13
C LEU A 307 18.83 1.10 -35.32
N LEU A 308 18.30 0.65 -36.47
CA LEU A 308 18.24 -0.77 -36.78
C LEU A 308 19.64 -1.38 -36.90
N ILE A 309 20.53 -0.73 -37.64
CA ILE A 309 21.93 -1.17 -37.82
C ILE A 309 22.64 -1.21 -36.46
N ILE A 310 22.52 -0.15 -35.66
CA ILE A 310 23.09 -0.08 -34.30
C ILE A 310 22.55 -1.20 -33.41
N GLY A 311 21.24 -1.45 -33.46
CA GLY A 311 20.61 -2.51 -32.68
C GLY A 311 21.10 -3.91 -33.05
N ASP A 312 21.48 -4.12 -34.31
CA ASP A 312 22.05 -5.38 -34.78
C ASP A 312 23.53 -5.52 -34.38
N ILE A 313 24.37 -4.53 -34.70
CA ILE A 313 25.81 -4.56 -34.43
C ILE A 313 26.11 -4.69 -32.94
N TYR A 314 25.44 -3.87 -32.11
CA TYR A 314 25.70 -3.81 -30.67
C TYR A 314 24.71 -4.69 -29.89
N THR A 315 24.10 -5.69 -30.52
CA THR A 315 23.19 -6.65 -29.85
C THR A 315 22.13 -6.01 -28.94
N ALA A 316 21.60 -4.84 -29.33
CA ALA A 316 20.51 -4.17 -28.62
C ALA A 316 19.16 -4.66 -29.17
N ALA A 317 18.72 -5.80 -28.66
CA ALA A 317 17.63 -6.59 -29.23
C ALA A 317 16.25 -5.89 -29.20
N LYS A 318 15.95 -5.08 -28.18
CA LYS A 318 14.68 -4.35 -28.07
C LYS A 318 14.67 -3.18 -29.05
N LEU A 319 15.78 -2.45 -29.18
CA LEU A 319 15.95 -1.38 -30.16
C LEU A 319 15.83 -1.91 -31.58
N ARG A 320 16.56 -2.98 -31.90
CA ARG A 320 16.47 -3.67 -33.19
C ARG A 320 15.03 -4.05 -33.52
N ARG A 321 14.34 -4.73 -32.60
CA ARG A 321 12.94 -5.15 -32.80
C ARG A 321 12.01 -3.97 -33.01
N ARG A 322 12.13 -2.92 -32.19
CA ARG A 322 11.29 -1.73 -32.29
C ARG A 322 11.54 -0.98 -33.61
N ALA A 323 12.79 -0.87 -34.04
CA ALA A 323 13.16 -0.26 -35.30
C ALA A 323 12.53 -1.02 -36.48
N VAL A 324 12.64 -2.36 -36.53
CA VAL A 324 11.96 -3.15 -37.58
C VAL A 324 10.45 -2.90 -37.57
N GLN A 325 9.79 -2.95 -36.41
CA GLN A 325 8.35 -2.68 -36.31
C GLN A 325 7.99 -1.28 -36.79
N PHE A 326 8.82 -0.28 -36.49
CA PHE A 326 8.60 1.10 -36.92
C PHE A 326 8.70 1.23 -38.45
N ILE A 327 9.70 0.58 -39.05
CA ILE A 327 9.90 0.54 -40.51
C ILE A 327 8.71 -0.15 -41.20
N LEU A 328 8.30 -1.32 -40.70
CA LEU A 328 7.16 -2.07 -41.23
C LEU A 328 5.83 -1.32 -41.15
N ALA A 329 5.65 -0.48 -40.14
CA ALA A 329 4.46 0.35 -40.01
C ALA A 329 4.44 1.54 -41.01
N ARG A 330 5.60 1.97 -41.52
CA ARG A 330 5.73 3.16 -42.39
C ARG A 330 6.72 2.94 -43.55
N PRO A 331 6.56 1.87 -44.36
CA PRO A 331 7.56 1.47 -45.34
C PRO A 331 7.82 2.59 -46.36
N LYS A 332 6.76 3.22 -46.90
CA LYS A 332 6.87 4.29 -47.90
C LYS A 332 7.71 5.48 -47.45
N ASN A 333 7.65 5.82 -46.16
CA ASN A 333 8.35 6.98 -45.61
C ASN A 333 9.82 6.65 -45.38
N VAL A 334 10.13 5.44 -44.93
CA VAL A 334 11.49 5.01 -44.62
C VAL A 334 12.28 4.63 -45.87
N THR A 335 11.65 3.96 -46.85
CA THR A 335 12.34 3.49 -48.07
C THR A 335 12.88 4.60 -48.95
N GLY A 336 12.43 5.85 -48.77
CA GLY A 336 12.94 7.03 -49.46
C GLY A 336 14.08 7.75 -48.71
N THR A 337 14.50 7.26 -47.54
CA THR A 337 15.57 7.88 -46.75
C THR A 337 16.95 7.39 -47.17
N PRO A 338 18.01 8.21 -47.05
CA PRO A 338 19.38 7.76 -47.31
C PRO A 338 19.79 6.56 -46.44
N GLY A 339 19.29 6.48 -45.20
CA GLY A 339 19.57 5.36 -44.30
C GLY A 339 19.04 4.03 -44.83
N TRP A 340 17.98 4.03 -45.65
CA TRP A 340 17.51 2.81 -46.31
C TRP A 340 18.47 2.34 -47.40
N ASP A 341 19.01 3.27 -48.19
CA ASP A 341 20.04 2.97 -49.20
C ASP A 341 21.30 2.40 -48.54
N ASP A 342 21.66 2.87 -47.36
CA ASP A 342 22.79 2.33 -46.59
C ASP A 342 22.54 0.89 -46.13
N ILE A 343 21.33 0.55 -45.69
CA ILE A 343 20.98 -0.84 -45.37
C ILE A 343 21.08 -1.72 -46.63
N LEU A 344 20.55 -1.26 -47.78
CA LEU A 344 20.58 -2.01 -49.03
C LEU A 344 22.02 -2.32 -49.48
N LYS A 345 22.94 -1.37 -49.31
CA LYS A 345 24.34 -1.50 -49.76
C LYS A 345 25.20 -2.26 -48.76
N CYS A 346 25.07 -1.94 -47.47
CA CYS A 346 26.04 -2.35 -46.44
C CYS A 346 25.52 -3.45 -45.52
N HIS A 347 24.19 -3.64 -45.41
CA HIS A 347 23.58 -4.57 -44.45
C HIS A 347 22.42 -5.40 -45.07
N PRO A 348 22.65 -6.14 -46.17
CA PRO A 348 21.58 -6.85 -46.89
C PRO A 348 20.90 -7.95 -46.06
N ASN A 349 21.57 -8.49 -45.04
CA ASN A 349 21.01 -9.45 -44.08
C ASN A 349 19.86 -8.85 -43.26
N LEU A 350 19.88 -7.54 -42.99
CA LEU A 350 18.77 -6.88 -42.30
C LEU A 350 17.51 -6.82 -43.18
N ILE A 351 17.68 -6.72 -44.49
CA ILE A 351 16.57 -6.73 -45.45
C ILE A 351 15.88 -8.09 -45.44
N THR A 352 16.64 -9.19 -45.52
CA THR A 352 16.07 -10.55 -45.44
C THR A 352 15.32 -10.77 -44.15
N ASP A 353 15.81 -10.22 -43.04
CA ASP A 353 15.17 -10.32 -41.74
C ASP A 353 13.87 -9.53 -41.67
N ILE A 354 13.83 -8.31 -42.23
CA ILE A 354 12.61 -7.49 -42.32
C ILE A 354 11.55 -8.23 -43.15
N PHE A 355 11.91 -8.79 -44.31
CA PHE A 355 10.99 -9.55 -45.16
C PHE A 355 10.46 -10.82 -44.47
N SER A 356 11.32 -11.56 -43.78
CA SER A 356 10.90 -12.76 -43.03
C SER A 356 9.89 -12.43 -41.92
N GLN A 357 9.95 -11.22 -41.34
CA GLN A 357 8.99 -10.77 -40.33
C GLN A 357 7.63 -10.39 -40.91
N ILE A 358 7.60 -9.88 -42.16
CA ILE A 358 6.34 -9.63 -42.89
C ILE A 358 5.59 -10.95 -43.08
N GLU A 359 6.26 -12.00 -43.55
CA GLU A 359 5.65 -13.31 -43.79
C GLU A 359 5.09 -13.96 -42.51
N ARG A 360 5.76 -13.75 -41.38
CA ARG A 360 5.30 -14.20 -40.05
C ARG A 360 4.08 -13.43 -39.53
N GLN A 361 3.93 -12.15 -39.89
CA GLN A 361 2.75 -11.36 -39.54
C GLN A 361 1.55 -11.71 -40.44
N SER A 362 1.78 -12.05 -41.71
CA SER A 362 0.75 -12.52 -42.64
C SER A 362 0.15 -13.88 -42.26
N SER A 363 0.97 -14.78 -41.71
CA SER A 363 0.54 -16.14 -41.32
C SER A 363 -0.23 -16.20 -39.99
N THR A 364 -0.10 -15.19 -39.12
CA THR A 364 -0.83 -15.10 -37.85
C THR A 364 -2.19 -14.40 -37.97
N GLY A 365 -2.46 -13.71 -39.09
CA GLY A 365 -3.76 -13.07 -39.37
C GLY A 365 -4.81 -13.94 -40.08
N ALA A 366 -4.47 -15.17 -40.50
CA ALA A 366 -5.31 -16.01 -41.36
C ALA A 366 -6.23 -17.02 -40.63
N THR A 367 -6.31 -17.00 -39.29
CA THR A 367 -7.19 -17.92 -38.52
C THR A 367 -8.28 -17.17 -37.76
N SER A 368 -9.18 -16.45 -38.44
CA SER A 368 -10.51 -16.13 -37.89
C SER A 368 -11.46 -15.59 -38.96
N SER A 369 -12.00 -16.47 -39.79
CA SER A 369 -13.35 -16.30 -40.37
C SER A 369 -13.73 -17.49 -41.25
N VAL A 370 -14.40 -18.48 -40.65
CA VAL A 370 -15.43 -19.23 -41.37
C VAL A 370 -16.70 -19.03 -40.57
N SER A 371 -17.52 -18.06 -41.00
CA SER A 371 -18.87 -17.88 -40.49
C SER A 371 -19.85 -18.60 -41.42
N SER A 372 -20.71 -19.35 -40.76
CA SER A 372 -21.88 -20.12 -41.16
C SER A 372 -22.68 -19.56 -42.34
N LEU A 373 -22.97 -20.42 -43.33
CA LEU A 373 -24.02 -20.19 -44.34
C LEU A 373 -25.42 -20.37 -43.70
N PRO A 374 -26.42 -19.51 -44.00
CA PRO A 374 -27.80 -19.73 -43.59
C PRO A 374 -28.54 -20.61 -44.61
N GLY A 375 -29.34 -21.54 -44.08
CA GLY A 375 -30.16 -22.47 -44.86
C GLY A 375 -31.33 -21.80 -45.59
N ILE A 376 -31.71 -22.40 -46.72
CA ILE A 376 -32.92 -22.09 -47.50
C ILE A 376 -33.82 -23.33 -47.45
N PRO A 377 -35.13 -23.23 -47.16
CA PRO A 377 -36.05 -24.36 -47.18
C PRO A 377 -36.61 -24.68 -48.57
N MET A 378 -37.03 -25.94 -48.69
CA MET A 378 -37.42 -26.72 -49.87
C MET A 378 -38.54 -26.16 -50.75
N ASP A 379 -38.49 -26.54 -52.03
CA ASP A 379 -39.68 -27.11 -52.69
C ASP A 379 -39.28 -28.13 -53.79
N VAL A 380 -39.99 -29.26 -53.83
CA VAL A 380 -39.84 -30.40 -54.77
C VAL A 380 -41.16 -30.50 -55.55
N PRO A 381 -41.17 -30.90 -56.84
CA PRO A 381 -41.61 -32.27 -57.12
C PRO A 381 -41.01 -32.92 -58.39
N GLY A 382 -40.83 -34.25 -58.38
CA GLY A 382 -40.67 -35.04 -59.62
C GLY A 382 -39.82 -36.33 -59.51
N VAL A 383 -40.46 -37.43 -59.16
CA VAL A 383 -40.00 -38.84 -59.05
C VAL A 383 -40.01 -39.54 -60.45
N PRO A 384 -39.51 -40.78 -60.72
CA PRO A 384 -38.65 -41.75 -60.00
C PRO A 384 -37.44 -42.32 -60.79
N GLY A 385 -36.52 -42.95 -60.04
CA GLY A 385 -36.07 -44.33 -60.34
C GLY A 385 -34.64 -44.52 -60.87
N ASN A 386 -33.77 -45.18 -60.11
CA ASN A 386 -33.50 -46.63 -60.27
C ASN A 386 -32.30 -47.06 -59.40
N ASN A 387 -32.36 -48.32 -58.96
CA ASN A 387 -31.50 -49.00 -57.99
C ASN A 387 -30.07 -49.30 -58.51
N GLY A 388 -29.09 -49.33 -57.60
CA GLY A 388 -27.79 -49.99 -57.79
C GLY A 388 -26.90 -49.98 -56.53
N PRO A 389 -26.41 -51.14 -56.03
CA PRO A 389 -25.69 -51.27 -54.75
C PRO A 389 -24.17 -50.97 -54.87
N PRO A 390 -23.43 -50.84 -53.74
CA PRO A 390 -22.03 -50.42 -53.75
C PRO A 390 -21.06 -51.60 -53.92
N PRO A 391 -19.80 -51.35 -54.31
CA PRO A 391 -18.69 -52.21 -53.95
C PRO A 391 -17.68 -51.47 -53.06
N SER A 392 -17.54 -52.03 -51.87
CA SER A 392 -16.31 -52.38 -51.15
C SER A 392 -14.95 -52.02 -51.78
N GLY A 393 -14.09 -51.41 -50.96
CA GLY A 393 -12.69 -51.82 -50.77
C GLY A 393 -11.64 -51.31 -51.76
N LEU A 394 -10.80 -50.36 -51.34
CA LEU A 394 -9.46 -50.60 -50.77
C LEU A 394 -8.87 -49.29 -50.24
#